data_AF-A0AAV5UQD7-F1
#
_entry.id   AF-A0AAV5UQD7-F1
#
_cell.length_a   1.000
_cell.length_b   1.000
_cell.length_c   1.000
_cell.angle_alpha   90.00
_cell.angle_beta   90.00
_cell.angle_gamma   90.00
#
_symmetry.space_group_name_H-M   'P 1'
#
loop_
_entity.id
_entity.type
_entity.pdbx_description
1 polymer ?
#
loop_
_entity_poly.entity_id
_entity_poly.type
_entity_poly.pdbx_seq_one_letter_code
_entity_poly.pdbx_strand_id
1 'polypeptide(L)'
;LLDTDMAKLWKYNVAQSRLYLKTDFRMHLKMDSHCIDHCYVHSLSDPSDKIFQYEGKQHSHTVRCPRCEMMDFCINEIKSLIERLNDSMKDCDASKKTVAEMKIRMEQNVAKIIDMKKHLVRAGYTDLERTRLINELNNGEAFVTMDFAQKFLPMYKWESQSKYFGKRG
;
A
#
# COMPACT_ATOMS: atom_id res chain seq x y z
N LEU A 1 12.82 28.52 3.96
CA LEU A 1 12.07 27.68 3.00
C LEU A 1 11.43 26.46 3.67
N LEU A 2 12.09 25.83 4.65
CA LEU A 2 11.46 24.88 5.57
C LEU A 2 11.69 25.37 7.00
N ASP A 3 10.62 25.61 7.76
CA ASP A 3 10.73 25.92 9.19
C ASP A 3 11.06 24.63 9.97
N THR A 4 11.85 24.76 11.05
CA THR A 4 12.30 23.62 11.86
C THR A 4 11.11 22.90 12.48
N ASP A 5 10.07 23.63 12.86
CA ASP A 5 8.87 23.04 13.44
C ASP A 5 7.99 22.35 12.38
N MET A 6 7.95 22.89 11.15
CA MET A 6 7.34 22.20 10.00
C MET A 6 8.05 20.88 9.68
N ALA A 7 9.39 20.86 9.73
CA ALA A 7 10.17 19.65 9.51
C ALA A 7 9.87 18.55 10.55
N LYS A 8 9.77 18.94 11.83
CA LYS A 8 9.39 18.03 12.93
C LYS A 8 7.96 17.51 12.73
N LEU A 9 7.03 18.39 12.36
CA LEU A 9 5.63 18.03 12.13
C LEU A 9 5.50 17.01 11.00
N TRP A 10 6.14 17.24 9.86
CA TRP A 10 6.08 16.30 8.73
C TRP A 10 6.71 14.95 9.07
N LYS A 11 7.84 14.95 9.78
CA LYS A 11 8.46 13.72 10.26
C LYS A 11 7.53 12.94 11.19
N TYR A 12 6.85 13.64 12.09
CA TYR A 12 5.85 13.04 12.98
C TYR A 12 4.67 12.46 12.18
N ASN A 13 4.10 13.22 11.25
CA ASN A 13 2.96 12.77 10.44
C ASN A 13 3.31 11.55 9.59
N VAL A 14 4.49 11.51 8.95
CA VAL A 14 4.96 10.34 8.21
C VAL A 14 5.09 9.12 9.13
N ALA A 15 5.58 9.31 10.37
CA ALA A 15 5.64 8.23 11.35
C ALA A 15 4.25 7.74 11.76
N GLN A 16 3.27 8.64 11.91
CA GLN A 16 1.87 8.29 12.20
C GLN A 16 1.19 7.57 11.04
N SER A 17 1.42 7.99 9.79
CA SER A 17 0.92 7.29 8.60
C SER A 17 1.51 5.88 8.51
N ARG A 18 2.80 5.72 8.81
CA ARG A 18 3.43 4.40 8.88
C ARG A 18 2.82 3.51 9.96
N LEU A 19 2.55 4.07 11.15
CA LEU A 19 1.92 3.34 12.23
C LEU A 19 0.49 2.92 11.84
N TYR A 20 -0.27 3.84 11.25
CA TYR A 20 -1.63 3.60 10.77
C TYR A 20 -1.70 2.44 9.77
N LEU A 21 -0.82 2.42 8.76
CA LEU A 21 -0.78 1.33 7.78
C LEU A 21 -0.45 -0.02 8.42
N LYS A 22 0.36 -0.05 9.47
CA LYS A 22 0.76 -1.28 10.16
C LYS A 22 -0.29 -1.85 11.10
N THR A 23 -1.19 -1.02 11.61
CA THR A 23 -2.08 -1.37 12.73
C THR A 23 -3.53 -1.30 12.29
N ASP A 24 -4.04 -0.09 12.13
CA ASP A 24 -5.48 0.14 12.04
C ASP A 24 -6.02 0.11 10.63
N PHE A 25 -5.19 0.35 9.62
CA PHE A 25 -5.64 0.41 8.22
C PHE A 25 -6.43 -0.84 7.82
N ARG A 26 -5.92 -2.04 8.17
CA ARG A 26 -6.61 -3.30 7.87
C ARG A 26 -7.97 -3.43 8.53
N MET A 27 -8.14 -2.90 9.74
CA MET A 27 -9.41 -2.94 10.47
C MET A 27 -10.47 -2.02 9.85
N HIS A 28 -10.05 -1.02 9.07
CA HIS A 28 -10.98 -0.13 8.39
C HIS A 28 -11.50 -0.70 7.07
N LEU A 29 -10.85 -1.72 6.52
CA LEU A 29 -11.22 -2.30 5.23
C LEU A 29 -12.56 -3.06 5.32
N LYS A 30 -13.44 -2.80 4.35
CA LYS A 30 -14.78 -3.40 4.25
C LYS A 30 -15.13 -3.64 2.78
N MET A 31 -16.05 -4.57 2.54
CA MET A 31 -16.53 -4.87 1.18
C MET A 31 -17.04 -3.59 0.50
N ASP A 32 -17.95 -2.91 1.15
CA ASP A 32 -18.68 -1.74 0.67
C ASP A 32 -18.53 -0.59 1.67
N SER A 33 -17.35 0.03 1.66
CA SER A 33 -17.05 1.19 2.51
C SER A 33 -17.44 2.49 1.82
N HIS A 34 -17.99 3.44 2.58
CA HIS A 34 -18.20 4.80 2.10
C HIS A 34 -16.90 5.59 1.98
N CYS A 35 -15.77 5.05 2.43
CA CYS A 35 -14.44 5.60 2.20
C CYS A 35 -13.74 4.83 1.09
N ILE A 36 -13.29 5.55 0.05
CA ILE A 36 -12.69 4.98 -1.16
C ILE A 36 -11.46 4.11 -0.88
N ASP A 37 -10.64 4.51 0.09
CA ASP A 37 -9.43 3.80 0.49
C ASP A 37 -9.68 2.56 1.34
N HIS A 38 -10.92 2.41 1.82
CA HIS A 38 -11.32 1.34 2.71
C HIS A 38 -12.23 0.31 2.02
N CYS A 39 -12.67 0.61 0.80
CA CYS A 39 -13.59 -0.23 0.05
C CYS A 39 -12.82 -1.28 -0.74
N TYR A 40 -13.04 -2.57 -0.44
CA TYR A 40 -12.44 -3.68 -1.19
C TYR A 40 -12.91 -3.69 -2.64
N VAL A 41 -14.22 -3.55 -2.85
CA VAL A 41 -14.82 -3.65 -4.19
C VAL A 41 -14.24 -2.59 -5.13
N HIS A 42 -14.01 -1.38 -4.63
CA HIS A 42 -13.34 -0.34 -5.39
C HIS A 42 -11.82 -0.56 -5.48
N SER A 43 -11.14 -0.77 -4.36
CA SER A 43 -9.67 -0.82 -4.30
C SER A 43 -9.05 -2.01 -5.02
N LEU A 44 -9.81 -3.08 -5.21
CA LEU A 44 -9.41 -4.28 -5.96
C LEU A 44 -10.00 -4.34 -7.38
N SER A 45 -10.74 -3.30 -7.79
CA SER A 45 -11.29 -3.26 -9.15
C SER A 45 -10.19 -3.10 -10.20
N ASP A 46 -10.42 -3.68 -11.38
CA ASP A 46 -9.60 -3.44 -12.56
C ASP A 46 -10.34 -2.46 -13.50
N PRO A 47 -9.82 -1.25 -13.73
CA PRO A 47 -10.44 -0.30 -14.66
C PRO A 47 -10.33 -0.73 -16.13
N SER A 48 -9.46 -1.68 -16.47
CA SER A 48 -9.22 -2.17 -17.83
C SER A 48 -10.07 -3.39 -18.18
N ASP A 49 -10.51 -4.15 -17.18
CA ASP A 49 -11.35 -5.33 -17.37
C ASP A 49 -12.77 -5.06 -16.86
N LYS A 50 -13.73 -4.98 -17.79
CA LYS A 50 -15.15 -4.74 -17.49
C LYS A 50 -15.74 -5.74 -16.50
N ILE A 51 -15.24 -6.97 -16.45
CA ILE A 51 -15.76 -8.01 -15.54
C ILE A 51 -15.34 -7.71 -14.09
N PHE A 52 -14.17 -7.11 -13.89
CA PHE A 52 -13.62 -6.78 -12.58
C PHE A 52 -13.72 -5.28 -12.24
N GLN A 53 -14.36 -4.49 -13.10
CA GLN A 53 -14.49 -3.06 -12.92
C GLN A 53 -15.58 -2.72 -11.90
N TYR A 54 -15.27 -1.79 -10.99
CA TYR A 54 -16.28 -1.21 -10.13
C TYR A 54 -17.13 -0.21 -10.91
N GLU A 55 -18.44 -0.48 -11.03
CA GLU A 55 -19.35 0.38 -11.81
C GLU A 55 -19.90 1.60 -11.06
N GLY A 56 -19.58 1.81 -9.79
CA GLY A 56 -20.05 2.98 -9.03
C GLY A 56 -21.53 2.95 -8.62
N LYS A 57 -22.24 1.85 -8.85
CA LYS A 57 -23.70 1.74 -8.60
C LYS A 57 -24.07 1.09 -7.27
N GLN A 58 -23.13 0.41 -6.61
CA GLN A 58 -23.41 -0.41 -5.42
C GLN A 58 -23.42 0.43 -4.14
N HIS A 59 -22.52 1.42 -4.02
CA HIS A 59 -22.49 2.39 -2.91
C HIS A 59 -21.70 3.65 -3.30
N SER A 60 -21.72 4.69 -2.46
CA SER A 60 -21.04 5.97 -2.70
C SER A 60 -19.81 6.16 -1.82
N HIS A 61 -18.76 6.76 -2.37
CA HIS A 61 -17.52 7.07 -1.64
C HIS A 61 -17.47 8.53 -1.17
N THR A 62 -18.42 8.92 -0.32
CA THR A 62 -18.55 10.31 0.15
C THR A 62 -17.69 10.63 1.37
N VAL A 63 -17.16 9.61 2.05
CA VAL A 63 -16.41 9.77 3.30
C VAL A 63 -14.91 9.76 3.03
N ARG A 64 -14.23 10.73 3.64
CA ARG A 64 -12.77 10.83 3.60
C ARG A 64 -12.21 10.44 4.96
N CYS A 65 -11.26 9.51 4.98
CA CYS A 65 -10.63 9.08 6.23
C CYS A 65 -9.51 10.05 6.59
N PRO A 66 -9.55 10.74 7.76
CA PRO A 66 -8.53 11.72 8.12
C PRO A 66 -7.12 11.15 8.17
N ARG A 67 -6.96 9.86 8.51
CA ARG A 67 -5.64 9.20 8.59
C ARG A 67 -5.10 8.82 7.21
N CYS A 68 -5.97 8.48 6.26
CA CYS A 68 -5.58 8.31 4.86
C CYS A 68 -5.21 9.66 4.25
N GLU A 69 -6.04 10.69 4.47
CA GLU A 69 -5.79 12.04 3.96
C GLU A 69 -4.52 12.67 4.52
N MET A 70 -4.22 12.46 5.80
CA MET A 70 -2.98 12.97 6.42
C MET A 70 -1.73 12.48 5.69
N MET A 71 -1.75 11.23 5.23
CA MET A 71 -0.63 10.66 4.47
C MET A 71 -0.48 11.34 3.12
N ASP A 72 -1.58 11.46 2.38
CA ASP A 72 -1.59 12.10 1.05
C ASP A 72 -1.20 13.58 1.14
N PHE A 73 -1.71 14.28 2.15
CA PHE A 73 -1.36 15.65 2.46
C PHE A 73 0.15 15.80 2.68
N CYS A 74 0.75 14.99 3.57
CA CYS A 74 2.18 15.07 3.85
C CYS A 74 3.05 14.74 2.63
N ILE A 75 2.63 13.76 1.81
CA ILE A 75 3.31 13.43 0.56
C ILE A 75 3.29 14.63 -0.39
N ASN A 76 2.15 15.28 -0.55
CA ASN A 76 1.99 16.42 -1.46
C ASN A 76 2.77 17.65 -0.98
N GLU A 77 2.77 17.93 0.32
CA GLU A 77 3.56 19.01 0.91
C GLU A 77 5.06 18.83 0.68
N ILE A 78 5.58 17.62 0.90
CA ILE A 78 6.99 17.29 0.66
C ILE A 78 7.33 17.41 -0.85
N LYS A 79 6.45 16.91 -1.73
CA LYS A 79 6.62 17.05 -3.19
C LYS A 79 6.68 18.52 -3.61
N SER A 80 5.70 19.31 -3.17
CA SER A 80 5.63 20.74 -3.48
C SER A 80 6.86 21.50 -2.99
N LEU A 81 7.40 21.14 -1.82
CA LEU A 81 8.65 21.73 -1.35
C LEU A 81 9.83 21.40 -2.27
N ILE A 82 9.98 20.14 -2.67
CA ILE A 82 11.08 19.71 -3.56
C ILE A 82 10.96 20.41 -4.92
N GLU A 83 9.75 20.53 -5.45
CA GLU A 83 9.48 21.25 -6.70
C GLU A 83 9.85 22.73 -6.59
N ARG A 84 9.38 23.42 -5.54
CA ARG A 84 9.75 24.83 -5.30
C ARG A 84 11.25 25.04 -5.14
N LEU A 85 11.94 24.12 -4.45
CA LEU A 85 13.39 24.16 -4.33
C LEU A 85 14.03 24.01 -5.71
N ASN A 86 13.62 23.03 -6.49
CA ASN A 86 14.14 22.80 -7.84
C ASN A 86 13.94 24.00 -8.77
N ASP A 87 12.77 24.63 -8.73
CA ASP A 87 12.43 25.78 -9.57
C ASP A 87 13.17 27.06 -9.16
N SER A 88 13.49 27.21 -7.86
CA SER A 88 14.26 28.34 -7.36
C SER A 88 15.76 28.28 -7.68
N MET A 89 16.25 27.12 -8.15
CA MET A 89 17.68 26.86 -8.35
C MET A 89 18.13 27.05 -9.80
N LYS A 90 19.25 27.76 -9.96
CA LYS A 90 19.92 27.94 -11.26
C LYS A 90 20.69 26.68 -11.64
N ASP A 91 20.90 26.47 -12.95
CA ASP A 91 21.62 25.29 -13.46
C ASP A 91 23.06 25.17 -12.93
N CYS A 92 23.68 26.29 -12.56
CA CYS A 92 25.02 26.33 -12.00
C CYS A 92 25.08 26.03 -10.49
N ASP A 93 23.94 25.87 -9.81
CA ASP A 93 23.94 25.60 -8.37
C ASP A 93 24.44 24.18 -8.10
N ALA A 94 25.51 24.07 -7.31
CA ALA A 94 26.13 22.80 -6.96
C ALA A 94 25.14 21.79 -6.32
N SER A 95 24.10 22.30 -5.65
CA SER A 95 23.08 21.49 -5.00
C SER A 95 21.92 21.07 -5.93
N LYS A 96 21.85 21.55 -7.19
CA LYS A 96 20.72 21.24 -8.09
C LYS A 96 20.62 19.76 -8.40
N LYS A 97 21.76 19.11 -8.61
CA LYS A 97 21.85 17.65 -8.76
C LYS A 97 21.27 16.92 -7.55
N THR A 98 21.58 17.39 -6.34
CA THR A 98 21.06 16.80 -5.11
C THR A 98 19.54 16.91 -5.01
N VAL A 99 18.95 18.06 -5.36
CA VAL A 99 17.49 18.25 -5.35
C VAL A 99 16.81 17.38 -6.41
N ALA A 100 17.39 17.24 -7.60
CA ALA A 100 16.90 16.33 -8.63
C ALA A 100 16.91 14.87 -8.15
N GLU A 101 17.98 14.42 -7.49
CA GLU A 101 18.04 13.09 -6.86
C GLU A 101 17.00 12.92 -5.75
N MET A 102 16.75 13.95 -4.94
CA MET A 102 15.69 13.93 -3.92
C MET A 102 14.30 13.76 -4.55
N LYS A 103 14.01 14.42 -5.68
CA LYS A 103 12.75 14.26 -6.42
C LYS A 103 12.54 12.82 -6.88
N ILE A 104 13.54 12.23 -7.54
CA ILE A 104 13.48 10.84 -8.01
C ILE A 104 13.26 9.87 -6.84
N ARG A 105 14.01 10.04 -5.74
CA ARG A 105 13.84 9.20 -4.54
C ARG A 105 12.46 9.36 -3.92
N MET A 106 11.92 10.58 -3.91
CA MET A 106 10.58 10.85 -3.38
C MET A 106 9.52 10.10 -4.19
N GLU A 107 9.57 10.18 -5.52
CA GLU A 107 8.64 9.47 -6.42
C GLU A 107 8.71 7.95 -6.20
N GLN A 108 9.91 7.38 -6.12
CA GLN A 108 10.12 5.95 -5.84
C GLN A 108 9.57 5.54 -4.47
N ASN A 109 9.75 6.36 -3.44
CA ASN A 109 9.25 6.08 -2.10
C ASN A 109 7.73 6.15 -2.03
N VAL A 110 7.11 7.12 -2.72
CA VAL A 110 5.65 7.22 -2.81
C VAL A 110 5.07 6.00 -3.51
N ALA A 111 5.68 5.54 -4.61
CA ALA A 111 5.26 4.31 -5.27
C ALA A 111 5.29 3.11 -4.31
N LYS A 112 6.37 2.94 -3.53
CA LYS A 112 6.48 1.88 -2.52
C LYS A 112 5.41 1.97 -1.42
N ILE A 113 5.04 3.18 -0.99
CA ILE A 113 3.98 3.38 0.00
C ILE A 113 2.62 2.94 -0.58
N ILE A 114 2.34 3.32 -1.82
CA ILE A 114 1.11 2.92 -2.53
C ILE A 114 1.08 1.40 -2.71
N ASP A 115 2.19 0.78 -3.10
CA ASP A 115 2.29 -0.67 -3.26
C ASP A 115 2.10 -1.41 -1.93
N MET A 116 2.62 -0.87 -0.83
CA MET A 116 2.34 -1.38 0.52
C MET A 116 0.86 -1.29 0.86
N LYS A 117 0.20 -0.16 0.59
CA LYS A 117 -1.25 0.02 0.79
C LYS A 117 -2.05 -1.02 -0.01
N LYS A 118 -1.73 -1.20 -1.31
CA LYS A 118 -2.33 -2.23 -2.17
C LYS A 118 -2.10 -3.65 -1.63
N HIS A 119 -0.90 -3.94 -1.13
CA HIS A 119 -0.60 -5.22 -0.52
C HIS A 119 -1.46 -5.47 0.72
N LEU A 120 -1.63 -4.48 1.60
CA LEU A 120 -2.49 -4.58 2.79
C LEU A 120 -3.96 -4.82 2.41
N VAL A 121 -4.48 -4.14 1.39
CA VAL A 121 -5.84 -4.37 0.89
C VAL A 121 -5.99 -5.81 0.39
N ARG A 122 -5.09 -6.27 -0.49
CA ARG A 122 -5.11 -7.65 -1.00
C ARG A 122 -5.03 -8.68 0.13
N ALA A 123 -4.10 -8.50 1.06
CA ALA A 123 -3.93 -9.39 2.21
C ALA A 123 -5.18 -9.44 3.10
N GLY A 124 -5.83 -8.29 3.33
CA GLY A 124 -7.08 -8.20 4.08
C GLY A 124 -8.23 -8.93 3.39
N TYR A 125 -8.39 -8.74 2.09
CA TYR A 125 -9.44 -9.40 1.30
C TYR A 125 -9.21 -10.91 1.19
N THR A 126 -7.99 -11.36 0.92
CA THR A 126 -7.66 -12.79 0.84
C THR A 126 -7.98 -13.51 2.15
N ASP A 127 -7.72 -12.89 3.29
CA ASP A 127 -8.03 -13.46 4.61
C ASP A 127 -9.54 -13.53 4.89
N LEU A 128 -10.28 -12.49 4.48
CA LEU A 128 -11.74 -12.46 4.53
C LEU A 128 -12.34 -13.59 3.69
N GLU A 129 -11.93 -13.72 2.43
CA GLU A 129 -12.39 -14.75 1.52
C GLU A 129 -12.00 -16.15 1.98
N ARG A 130 -10.78 -16.32 2.50
CA ARG A 130 -10.34 -17.59 3.12
C ARG A 130 -11.28 -17.98 4.26
N THR A 131 -11.61 -17.04 5.14
CA THR A 131 -12.53 -17.28 6.26
C THR A 131 -13.92 -17.64 5.77
N ARG A 132 -14.43 -16.94 4.75
CA ARG A 132 -15.72 -17.27 4.12
C ARG A 132 -15.73 -18.70 3.58
N LEU A 133 -14.73 -19.06 2.78
CA LEU A 133 -14.63 -20.39 2.19
C LEU A 133 -14.58 -21.49 3.25
N ILE A 134 -13.80 -21.29 4.32
CA ILE A 134 -13.72 -22.26 5.43
C ILE A 134 -15.08 -22.45 6.12
N ASN A 135 -15.84 -21.37 6.31
CA ASN A 135 -17.15 -21.43 6.94
C ASN A 135 -18.22 -22.07 6.05
N GLU A 136 -18.03 -22.03 4.73
CA GLU A 136 -18.95 -22.61 3.72
C GLU A 136 -18.61 -24.07 3.37
N LEU A 137 -17.56 -24.65 3.96
CA LEU A 137 -17.17 -26.05 3.71
C LEU A 137 -18.23 -27.03 4.24
N ASN A 138 -18.66 -27.95 3.36
CA ASN A 138 -19.53 -29.05 3.74
C ASN A 138 -18.73 -30.24 4.29
N ASN A 139 -19.44 -31.19 4.91
CA ASN A 139 -18.82 -32.41 5.42
C ASN A 139 -18.22 -33.23 4.26
N GLY A 140 -16.93 -33.56 4.36
CA GLY A 140 -16.18 -34.26 3.31
C GLY A 140 -15.49 -33.34 2.30
N GLU A 141 -15.69 -32.03 2.38
CA GLU A 141 -14.95 -31.05 1.57
C GLU A 141 -13.66 -30.60 2.28
N ALA A 142 -12.65 -30.23 1.49
CA ALA A 142 -11.38 -29.74 2.01
C ALA A 142 -10.94 -28.49 1.24
N PHE A 143 -10.54 -27.44 1.97
CA PHE A 143 -9.96 -26.24 1.39
C PHE A 143 -8.45 -26.40 1.23
N VAL A 144 -7.96 -26.35 0.00
CA VAL A 144 -6.53 -26.48 -0.33
C VAL A 144 -5.94 -25.11 -0.65
N THR A 145 -5.04 -24.63 0.20
CA THR A 145 -4.21 -23.46 -0.12
C THR A 145 -2.89 -23.90 -0.74
N MET A 146 -2.58 -23.39 -1.93
CA MET A 146 -1.29 -23.58 -2.56
C MET A 146 -0.50 -22.28 -2.50
N ASP A 147 0.61 -22.26 -1.76
CA ASP A 147 1.55 -21.15 -1.81
C ASP A 147 2.34 -21.21 -3.12
N PHE A 148 2.05 -20.29 -4.04
CA PHE A 148 2.77 -20.19 -5.32
C PHE A 148 4.20 -19.66 -5.14
N ALA A 149 4.53 -19.01 -4.01
CA ALA A 149 5.89 -18.55 -3.72
C ALA A 149 6.84 -19.71 -3.38
N GLN A 150 6.31 -20.87 -2.98
CA GLN A 150 7.10 -22.06 -2.69
C GLN A 150 7.32 -23.00 -3.89
N LYS A 151 6.80 -22.69 -5.08
CA LYS A 151 6.86 -23.60 -6.23
C LYS A 151 7.62 -23.10 -7.47
N PHE A 152 8.08 -21.85 -7.52
CA PHE A 152 8.76 -21.31 -8.72
C PHE A 152 10.22 -20.85 -8.52
N LEU A 153 10.88 -21.28 -7.44
CA LEU A 153 12.34 -21.41 -7.42
C LEU A 153 12.78 -22.87 -7.20
N PRO A 154 12.32 -23.85 -7.99
CA PRO A 154 13.10 -25.07 -8.12
C PRO A 154 14.41 -24.70 -8.85
N MET A 155 15.52 -25.26 -8.38
CA MET A 155 16.85 -25.28 -9.03
C MET A 155 17.87 -24.18 -8.67
N TYR A 156 18.26 -24.06 -7.40
CA TYR A 156 19.69 -23.81 -7.17
C TYR A 156 20.33 -24.65 -6.07
N LYS A 157 19.58 -25.13 -5.08
CA LYS A 157 20.11 -26.06 -4.08
C LYS A 157 19.07 -27.11 -3.72
N TRP A 158 19.43 -28.38 -3.93
CA TRP A 158 18.64 -29.54 -3.52
C TRP A 158 18.64 -29.60 -2.00
N GLU A 159 17.60 -29.09 -1.35
CA GLU A 159 17.39 -29.26 0.08
C GLU A 159 16.21 -30.21 0.29
N SER A 160 16.37 -31.20 1.17
CA SER A 160 15.28 -32.12 1.49
C SER A 160 14.15 -31.39 2.20
N GLN A 161 12.90 -31.82 1.97
CA GLN A 161 11.70 -31.22 2.58
C GLN A 161 11.80 -31.13 4.11
N SER A 162 12.45 -32.11 4.75
CA SER A 162 12.74 -32.14 6.19
C SER A 162 13.66 -31.02 6.67
N LYS A 163 14.58 -30.53 5.82
CA LYS A 163 15.49 -29.42 6.14
C LYS A 163 14.88 -28.06 5.82
N TYR A 164 13.87 -28.04 4.95
CA TYR A 164 13.14 -26.84 4.57
C TYR A 164 12.05 -26.47 5.60
N PHE A 165 11.32 -27.45 6.11
CA PHE A 165 10.20 -27.23 7.03
C PHE A 165 10.68 -26.55 8.33
N GLY A 166 10.20 -25.33 8.59
CA GLY A 166 10.51 -24.56 9.81
C GLY A 166 11.62 -23.51 9.67
N LYS A 167 12.25 -23.35 8.50
CA LYS A 167 13.10 -22.18 8.26
C LYS A 167 12.22 -20.94 8.11
N ARG A 168 12.45 -19.95 8.96
CA ARG A 168 11.81 -18.63 8.84
C ARG A 168 12.51 -17.85 7.73
N GLY A 169 11.72 -17.32 6.80
CA GLY A 169 12.17 -16.32 5.83
C GLY A 169 12.49 -14.99 6.50
#